data_AF-A0A838J999-F1
#
_entry.id   AF-A0A838J999-F1
#
_cell.length_a   1.000
_cell.length_b   1.000
_cell.length_c   1.000
_cell.angle_alpha   90.00
_cell.angle_beta   90.00
_cell.angle_gamma   90.00
#
_symmetry.space_group_name_H-M   'P 1'
#
loop_
_entity.id
_entity.type
_entity.pdbx_description
1 polymer ?
#
loop_
_entity_poly.entity_id
_entity_poly.type
_entity_poly.pdbx_seq_one_letter_code
_entity_poly.pdbx_strand_id
1 'polypeptide(L)'
;MINLLVNSNRLSTNRVEILFGTTWMNLQTDIRLIQEFEERYIINGKVQRRFVDFAHPETKTAIELDGSVHKRPDVQANDLRRQREMERIGWTFIRFTNPQILRDPQGCAQFALQCIQSRQHLSPVQYCSIPASFTQSAPRRRSRRKYHSYKRTFKRTIERLFAIAIVIAALLFLILLTLK
;
A
#
# COMPACT_ATOMS: atom_id res chain seq x y z
N MET A 1 2.42 16.07 -5.02
CA MET A 1 2.94 15.30 -3.86
C MET A 1 2.84 13.82 -4.22
N ILE A 2 3.86 12.98 -4.04
CA ILE A 2 3.74 11.54 -4.43
C ILE A 2 2.94 10.79 -3.35
N ASN A 3 1.83 10.19 -3.76
CA ASN A 3 0.87 9.46 -2.91
C ASN A 3 0.85 7.94 -3.20
N LEU A 4 1.79 7.44 -4.02
CA LEU A 4 2.00 6.01 -4.26
C LEU A 4 3.48 5.67 -4.04
N LEU A 5 3.74 4.73 -3.15
CA LEU A 5 5.07 4.18 -2.89
C LEU A 5 5.18 2.83 -3.58
N VAL A 6 6.02 2.76 -4.60
CA VAL A 6 6.23 1.53 -5.36
C VAL A 6 7.41 0.75 -4.79
N ASN A 7 7.25 -0.56 -4.66
CA ASN A 7 8.33 -1.46 -4.31
C ASN A 7 9.27 -1.66 -5.51
N SER A 8 10.46 -1.06 -5.50
CA SER A 8 11.40 -1.11 -6.63
C SER A 8 11.87 -2.52 -7.01
N ASN A 9 11.78 -3.48 -6.08
CA ASN A 9 12.16 -4.88 -6.32
C ASN A 9 10.98 -5.74 -6.85
N ARG A 10 9.79 -5.16 -6.95
CA ARG A 10 8.56 -5.74 -7.50
C ARG A 10 7.77 -4.67 -8.23
N LEU A 11 8.34 -4.15 -9.31
CA LEU A 11 7.56 -3.34 -10.24
C LEU A 11 6.56 -4.25 -10.92
N SER A 12 5.28 -3.96 -10.76
CA SER A 12 4.25 -4.71 -11.47
C SER A 12 4.29 -4.38 -12.96
N THR A 13 4.32 -5.42 -13.79
CA THR A 13 4.10 -5.32 -15.25
C THR A 13 2.64 -5.49 -15.62
N ASN A 14 1.76 -5.74 -14.64
CA ASN A 14 0.34 -5.93 -14.85
C ASN A 14 -0.31 -4.59 -15.22
N ARG A 15 -0.86 -4.51 -16.43
CA ARG A 15 -1.52 -3.31 -16.95
C ARG A 15 -2.63 -2.79 -16.03
N VAL A 16 -3.34 -3.67 -15.33
CA VAL A 16 -4.43 -3.29 -14.41
C VAL A 16 -3.89 -2.63 -13.15
N GLU A 17 -2.81 -3.15 -12.58
CA GLU A 17 -2.15 -2.54 -11.42
C GLU A 17 -1.49 -1.22 -11.77
N ILE A 18 -0.84 -1.13 -12.94
CA ILE A 18 -0.29 0.13 -13.45
C ILE A 18 -1.43 1.16 -13.62
N LEU A 19 -2.56 0.75 -14.21
CA LEU A 19 -3.70 1.64 -14.42
C LEU A 19 -4.29 2.13 -13.10
N PHE A 20 -4.50 1.23 -12.13
CA PHE A 20 -5.00 1.61 -10.81
C PHE A 20 -4.02 2.53 -10.07
N GLY A 21 -2.72 2.18 -10.06
CA GLY A 21 -1.68 2.96 -9.39
C GLY A 21 -1.52 4.36 -9.98
N THR A 22 -1.49 4.49 -11.31
CA THR A 22 -1.43 5.80 -11.98
C THR A 22 -2.69 6.62 -11.73
N THR A 23 -3.87 5.99 -11.72
CA THR A 23 -5.12 6.65 -11.37
C THR A 23 -5.12 7.15 -9.92
N TRP A 24 -4.64 6.34 -8.98
CA TRP A 24 -4.44 6.77 -7.59
C TRP A 24 -3.49 7.97 -7.49
N MET A 25 -2.41 7.97 -8.28
CA MET A 25 -1.48 9.11 -8.34
C MET A 25 -2.12 10.42 -8.79
N ASN A 26 -3.14 10.33 -9.64
CA ASN A 26 -3.86 11.49 -10.13
C ASN A 26 -4.98 11.95 -9.18
N LEU A 27 -5.31 11.15 -8.15
CA LEU A 27 -6.14 11.65 -7.05
C LEU A 27 -5.33 12.70 -6.27
N GLN A 28 -5.89 13.90 -6.11
CA GLN A 28 -5.29 14.98 -5.31
C GLN A 28 -5.45 14.69 -3.80
N THR A 29 -4.94 13.54 -3.35
CA THR A 29 -5.00 13.05 -1.97
C THR A 29 -3.62 13.00 -1.33
N ASP A 30 -3.56 13.22 -0.02
CA ASP A 30 -2.36 13.05 0.81
C ASP A 30 -2.19 11.61 1.32
N ILE A 31 -3.22 10.76 1.16
CA ILE A 31 -3.22 9.36 1.56
C ILE A 31 -2.29 8.55 0.66
N ARG A 32 -1.37 7.82 1.28
CA ARG A 32 -0.32 7.10 0.56
C ARG A 32 -0.57 5.61 0.51
N LEU A 33 -0.65 5.04 -0.68
CA LEU A 33 -0.63 3.59 -0.86
C LEU A 33 0.80 3.08 -1.02
N ILE A 34 1.02 1.85 -0.58
CA ILE A 34 2.22 1.07 -0.88
C ILE A 34 1.82 -0.04 -1.84
N GLN A 35 2.42 -0.06 -3.03
CA GLN A 35 2.25 -1.16 -3.99
C GLN A 35 3.11 -2.36 -3.58
N GLU A 36 2.61 -3.57 -3.81
CA GLU A 36 3.31 -4.84 -3.56
C GLU A 36 3.80 -4.95 -2.10
N PHE A 37 2.85 -4.74 -1.18
CA PHE A 37 3.11 -4.64 0.25
C PHE A 37 3.20 -6.02 0.90
N GLU A 38 4.33 -6.33 1.53
CA GLU A 38 4.53 -7.56 2.31
C GLU A 38 4.20 -7.34 3.80
N GLU A 39 3.05 -7.85 4.24
CA GLU A 39 2.73 -7.97 5.66
C GLU A 39 3.40 -9.23 6.24
N ARG A 40 4.05 -9.06 7.40
CA ARG A 40 4.61 -10.17 8.17
C ARG A 40 3.99 -10.20 9.55
N TYR A 41 3.44 -11.35 9.92
CA TYR A 41 2.74 -11.56 11.19
C TYR A 41 3.08 -12.93 11.77
N ILE A 42 2.73 -13.17 13.04
CA ILE A 42 3.01 -14.44 13.73
C ILE A 42 1.69 -15.09 14.11
N ILE A 43 1.51 -16.36 13.76
CA ILE A 43 0.39 -17.21 14.17
C ILE A 43 0.95 -18.54 14.64
N ASN A 44 0.52 -19.00 15.83
CA ASN A 44 0.95 -20.26 16.43
C ASN A 44 2.48 -20.43 16.45
N GLY A 45 3.20 -19.35 16.81
CA GLY A 45 4.67 -19.33 16.86
C GLY A 45 5.38 -19.30 15.50
N LYS A 46 4.66 -19.33 14.38
CA LYS A 46 5.24 -19.35 13.03
C LYS A 46 5.11 -17.98 12.35
N VAL A 47 6.18 -17.55 11.67
CA VAL A 47 6.17 -16.33 10.86
C VAL A 47 5.40 -16.59 9.57
N GLN A 48 4.32 -15.83 9.37
CA GLN A 48 3.54 -15.79 8.15
C GLN A 48 3.91 -14.55 7.33
N ARG A 49 3.72 -14.67 6.02
CA ARG A 49 3.99 -13.60 5.05
C ARG A 49 2.86 -13.58 4.03
N ARG A 50 2.34 -12.38 3.75
CA ARG A 50 1.36 -12.18 2.69
C ARG A 50 1.68 -10.88 1.96
N PHE A 51 1.69 -10.98 0.64
CA PHE A 51 1.78 -9.83 -0.26
C PHE A 51 0.37 -9.39 -0.63
N VAL A 52 0.14 -8.09 -0.74
CA VAL A 52 -1.11 -7.52 -1.28
C VAL A 52 -0.74 -6.47 -2.32
N ASP A 53 -1.56 -6.31 -3.35
CA ASP A 53 -1.21 -5.47 -4.52
C ASP A 53 -1.04 -4.00 -4.11
N PHE A 54 -1.94 -3.49 -3.27
CA PHE A 54 -1.80 -2.17 -2.65
C PHE A 54 -2.22 -2.21 -1.18
N ALA A 55 -1.58 -1.40 -0.34
CA ALA A 55 -1.91 -1.30 1.08
C ALA A 55 -1.82 0.13 1.61
N HIS A 56 -2.70 0.44 2.55
CA HIS A 56 -2.56 1.54 3.51
C HIS A 56 -2.39 0.94 4.92
N PRO A 57 -1.14 0.75 5.39
CA PRO A 57 -0.87 0.08 6.67
C PRO A 57 -1.46 0.78 7.89
N GLU A 58 -1.64 2.10 7.85
CA GLU A 58 -2.13 2.90 8.97
C GLU A 58 -3.57 2.56 9.32
N THR A 59 -4.42 2.32 8.32
CA THR A 59 -5.79 1.81 8.52
C THR A 59 -5.89 0.30 8.36
N LYS A 60 -4.77 -0.40 8.12
CA LYS A 60 -4.73 -1.81 7.73
C LYS A 60 -5.72 -2.13 6.60
N THR A 61 -5.72 -1.30 5.55
CA THR A 61 -6.55 -1.54 4.37
C THR A 61 -5.67 -2.15 3.28
N ALA A 62 -6.04 -3.33 2.80
CA ALA A 62 -5.45 -3.99 1.63
C ALA A 62 -6.40 -3.84 0.44
N ILE A 63 -5.86 -3.57 -0.75
CA ILE A 63 -6.60 -3.49 -2.01
C ILE A 63 -5.97 -4.53 -2.93
N GLU A 64 -6.78 -5.46 -3.44
CA GLU A 64 -6.33 -6.46 -4.42
C GLU A 64 -7.10 -6.33 -5.73
N LEU A 65 -6.35 -6.45 -6.83
CA LEU A 65 -6.84 -6.36 -8.19
C LEU A 65 -6.87 -7.79 -8.75
N ASP A 66 -8.01 -8.46 -8.56
CA ASP A 66 -8.17 -9.86 -8.91
C ASP A 66 -8.41 -10.01 -10.43
N GLY A 67 -7.52 -10.76 -11.07
CA GLY A 67 -7.56 -10.98 -12.51
C GLY A 67 -8.54 -12.05 -12.98
N SER A 68 -8.87 -13.03 -12.14
CA SER A 68 -9.87 -14.09 -12.40
C SER A 68 -9.71 -15.21 -11.37
N VAL A 69 -10.85 -15.76 -10.94
CA VAL A 69 -10.97 -16.75 -9.86
C VAL A 69 -10.67 -18.20 -10.31
N HIS A 70 -9.97 -18.40 -11.43
CA HIS A 70 -9.65 -19.74 -11.97
C HIS A 70 -8.52 -20.45 -11.20
N LYS A 71 -8.56 -20.37 -9.87
CA LYS A 71 -7.67 -21.11 -8.98
C LYS A 71 -8.33 -22.44 -8.64
N ARG A 72 -7.53 -23.51 -8.65
CA ARG A 72 -7.96 -24.82 -8.15
C ARG A 72 -8.54 -24.70 -6.72
N PRO A 73 -9.53 -25.52 -6.33
CA PRO A 73 -10.23 -25.40 -5.05
C PRO A 73 -9.31 -25.39 -3.81
N ASP A 74 -8.21 -26.13 -3.86
CA ASP A 74 -7.17 -26.20 -2.83
C ASP A 74 -6.42 -24.88 -2.64
N VAL A 75 -6.11 -24.19 -3.74
CA VAL A 75 -5.48 -22.86 -3.71
C VAL A 75 -6.46 -21.82 -3.15
N GLN A 76 -7.73 -21.88 -3.55
CA GLN A 76 -8.77 -20.97 -3.06
C GLN A 76 -8.99 -21.10 -1.54
N ALA A 77 -9.04 -22.32 -1.02
CA ALA A 77 -9.18 -22.57 0.42
C ALA A 77 -7.99 -22.02 1.23
N ASN A 78 -6.76 -22.16 0.71
CA ASN A 78 -5.57 -21.65 1.37
C ASN A 78 -5.49 -20.12 1.34
N ASP A 79 -5.88 -19.48 0.23
CA ASP A 79 -5.93 -18.03 0.11
C ASP A 79 -7.01 -17.43 1.04
N LEU A 80 -8.18 -18.06 1.14
CA LEU A 80 -9.22 -17.65 2.08
C LEU A 80 -8.77 -17.78 3.54
N ARG A 81 -8.04 -18.86 3.88
CA ARG A 81 -7.46 -19.02 5.21
C ARG A 81 -6.48 -17.89 5.53
N ARG A 82 -5.57 -17.57 4.62
CA ARG A 82 -4.58 -16.49 4.80
C ARG A 82 -5.24 -15.12 4.92
N GLN A 83 -6.29 -14.87 4.14
CA GLN A 83 -7.08 -13.65 4.27
C GLN A 83 -7.69 -13.54 5.67
N ARG A 84 -8.38 -14.59 6.15
CA ARG A 84 -9.01 -14.61 7.48
C ARG A 84 -8.00 -14.37 8.61
N GLU A 85 -6.78 -14.88 8.45
CA GLU A 85 -5.69 -14.60 9.39
C GLU A 85 -5.29 -13.12 9.42
N MET A 86 -5.19 -12.48 8.26
CA MET A 86 -4.93 -11.03 8.17
C MET A 86 -6.09 -10.20 8.72
N GLU A 87 -7.33 -10.59 8.43
CA GLU A 87 -8.53 -9.93 8.94
C GLU A 87 -8.59 -10.00 10.47
N ARG A 88 -8.22 -11.14 11.06
CA ARG A 88 -8.15 -11.31 12.53
C ARG A 88 -7.17 -10.35 13.21
N ILE A 89 -6.09 -9.98 12.53
CA ILE A 89 -5.14 -8.99 13.04
C ILE A 89 -5.50 -7.55 12.63
N GLY A 90 -6.73 -7.34 12.12
CA GLY A 90 -7.35 -6.04 11.89
C GLY A 90 -7.25 -5.51 10.46
N TRP A 91 -6.80 -6.33 9.49
CA TRP A 91 -6.84 -5.94 8.09
C TRP A 91 -8.25 -5.97 7.51
N THR A 92 -8.48 -5.15 6.50
CA THR A 92 -9.70 -5.16 5.69
C THR A 92 -9.30 -5.21 4.23
N PHE A 93 -9.99 -6.04 3.44
CA PHE A 93 -9.69 -6.24 2.02
C PHE A 93 -10.76 -5.57 1.16
N ILE A 94 -10.30 -4.75 0.22
CA ILE A 94 -11.08 -4.23 -0.90
C ILE A 94 -10.63 -5.00 -2.12
N ARG A 95 -11.57 -5.49 -2.93
CA ARG A 95 -11.25 -6.25 -4.14
C ARG A 95 -11.93 -5.65 -5.35
N PHE A 96 -11.14 -5.46 -6.40
CA PHE A 96 -11.65 -5.10 -7.71
C PHE A 96 -11.30 -6.20 -8.69
N THR A 97 -12.25 -6.58 -9.52
CA THR A 97 -11.98 -7.43 -10.67
C THR A 97 -11.31 -6.62 -11.77
N ASN A 98 -10.52 -7.27 -12.63
CA ASN A 98 -9.94 -6.63 -13.81
C ASN A 98 -10.97 -5.84 -14.64
N PRO A 99 -12.16 -6.37 -14.97
CA PRO A 99 -13.16 -5.61 -15.71
C PRO A 99 -13.66 -4.35 -15.00
N GLN A 100 -13.73 -4.34 -13.66
CA GLN A 100 -14.11 -3.15 -12.91
C GLN A 100 -13.06 -2.04 -13.06
N ILE A 101 -11.77 -2.38 -12.88
CA ILE A 101 -10.68 -1.40 -13.03
C ILE A 101 -10.57 -0.91 -14.47
N LEU A 102 -10.71 -1.80 -15.47
CA LEU A 102 -10.61 -1.42 -16.87
C LEU A 102 -11.78 -0.53 -17.32
N ARG A 103 -12.97 -0.71 -16.73
CA ARG A 103 -14.17 0.07 -17.06
C ARG A 103 -14.16 1.43 -16.37
N ASP A 104 -13.85 1.47 -15.09
CA ASP A 104 -13.91 2.68 -14.27
C ASP A 104 -12.79 2.70 -13.22
N PRO A 105 -11.55 3.00 -13.62
CA PRO A 105 -10.42 3.03 -12.70
C PRO A 105 -10.56 4.17 -11.68
N GLN A 106 -11.17 5.29 -12.07
CA GLN A 106 -11.34 6.46 -11.21
C GLN A 106 -12.33 6.18 -10.10
N GLY A 107 -13.51 5.62 -10.42
CA GLY A 107 -14.49 5.22 -9.42
C GLY A 107 -13.95 4.16 -8.45
N CYS A 108 -13.17 3.20 -8.95
CA CYS A 108 -12.50 2.22 -8.08
C CYS A 108 -11.49 2.88 -7.12
N ALA A 109 -10.66 3.80 -7.61
CA ALA A 109 -9.70 4.51 -6.77
C ALA A 109 -10.40 5.42 -5.74
N GLN A 110 -11.46 6.12 -6.14
CA GLN A 110 -12.27 6.96 -5.24
C GLN A 110 -12.98 6.13 -4.16
N PHE A 111 -13.55 4.99 -4.53
CA PHE A 111 -14.16 4.06 -3.57
C PHE A 111 -13.14 3.59 -2.53
N ALA A 112 -11.95 3.16 -2.98
CA ALA A 112 -10.88 2.76 -2.08
C ALA A 112 -10.44 3.89 -1.14
N LEU A 113 -10.36 5.13 -1.65
CA LEU A 113 -10.06 6.31 -0.85
C LEU A 113 -11.12 6.55 0.24
N GLN A 114 -12.41 6.50 -0.11
CA GLN A 114 -13.52 6.65 0.84
C GLN A 114 -13.49 5.58 1.94
N CYS A 115 -13.21 4.32 1.58
CA CYS A 115 -13.07 3.25 2.56
C CYS A 115 -11.90 3.51 3.52
N ILE A 116 -10.76 3.99 3.02
CA ILE A 116 -9.61 4.33 3.86
C ILE A 116 -9.95 5.49 4.80
N GLN A 117 -10.55 6.57 4.29
CA GLN A 117 -10.94 7.74 5.09
C GLN A 117 -11.94 7.35 6.18
N SER A 118 -12.99 6.58 5.84
CA SER A 118 -13.96 6.08 6.81
C SER A 118 -13.28 5.32 7.95
N ARG A 119 -12.25 4.53 7.65
CA ARG A 119 -11.46 3.81 8.66
C ARG A 119 -10.52 4.69 9.47
N GLN A 120 -10.03 5.79 8.92
CA GLN A 120 -9.31 6.80 9.72
C GLN A 120 -10.23 7.43 10.78
N HIS A 121 -11.53 7.58 10.47
CA HIS A 121 -12.54 8.08 11.40
C HIS A 121 -13.01 7.04 12.44
N LEU A 122 -12.79 5.74 12.22
CA LEU A 122 -13.11 4.65 13.18
C LEU A 122 -12.11 4.51 14.36
N SER A 123 -11.38 5.60 14.68
CA SER A 123 -10.60 5.91 15.90
C SER A 123 -9.10 5.56 15.95
N PRO A 124 -8.30 6.36 16.69
CA PRO A 124 -7.16 5.84 17.47
C PRO A 124 -7.49 5.53 18.95
N VAL A 125 -8.68 5.85 19.48
CA VAL A 125 -9.00 5.70 20.92
C VAL A 125 -10.40 5.12 21.14
N GLN A 126 -10.55 3.83 20.89
CA GLN A 126 -11.65 3.02 21.47
C GLN A 126 -11.27 1.53 21.58
N TYR A 127 -9.97 1.22 21.70
CA TYR A 127 -9.56 -0.02 22.37
C TYR A 127 -9.76 0.21 23.87
N CYS A 128 -11.01 0.04 24.33
CA CYS A 128 -11.30 -0.10 25.74
C CYS A 128 -10.37 -1.16 26.33
N SER A 129 -9.78 -0.85 27.48
CA SER A 129 -8.81 -1.65 28.23
C SER A 129 -9.24 -3.11 28.26
N ILE A 130 -8.51 -3.99 27.55
CA ILE A 130 -8.65 -5.43 27.73
C ILE A 130 -8.14 -5.73 29.16
N PRO A 131 -8.91 -6.43 30.02
CA PRO A 131 -8.42 -6.90 31.30
C PRO A 131 -7.13 -7.70 31.09
N ALA A 132 -6.11 -7.45 31.91
CA ALA A 132 -4.78 -8.06 31.78
C ALA A 132 -4.79 -9.61 31.74
N SER A 133 -5.90 -10.24 32.14
CA SER A 133 -6.13 -11.67 32.13
C SER A 133 -6.27 -12.32 30.75
N PHE A 134 -6.44 -11.57 29.65
CA PHE A 134 -6.50 -12.13 28.28
C PHE A 134 -5.19 -12.00 27.48
N THR A 135 -4.11 -11.57 28.11
CA THR A 135 -2.86 -11.27 27.42
C THR A 135 -2.00 -12.51 27.16
N GLN A 136 -2.37 -13.36 26.20
CA GLN A 136 -1.34 -14.09 25.44
C GLN A 136 -0.75 -13.14 24.39
N SER A 137 0.25 -12.38 24.85
CA SER A 137 1.22 -11.58 24.06
C SER A 137 0.69 -11.04 22.73
N ALA A 138 0.13 -9.83 22.75
CA ALA A 138 -0.10 -9.05 21.54
C ALA A 138 1.20 -9.01 20.70
N PRO A 139 1.17 -9.37 19.40
CA PRO A 139 2.39 -9.43 18.60
C PRO A 139 3.06 -8.05 18.55
N ARG A 140 4.31 -8.00 19.02
CA ARG A 140 5.13 -6.77 19.08
C ARG A 140 5.12 -6.04 17.73
N ARG A 141 4.76 -4.75 17.80
CA ARG A 141 4.83 -3.67 16.78
C ARG A 141 6.03 -3.79 15.81
N ARG A 142 5.98 -4.68 14.80
CA ARG A 142 7.01 -4.77 13.74
C ARG A 142 6.58 -4.17 12.40
N SER A 143 5.28 -4.16 12.05
CA SER A 143 4.79 -3.58 10.78
C SER A 143 5.12 -2.07 10.65
N ARG A 144 5.08 -1.33 11.75
CA ARG A 144 5.50 0.09 11.81
C ARG A 144 6.95 0.34 11.33
N ARG A 145 7.89 -0.59 11.57
CA ARG A 145 9.30 -0.40 11.18
C ARG A 145 9.50 -0.40 9.67
N LYS A 146 8.80 -1.27 8.92
CA LYS A 146 8.90 -1.30 7.45
C LYS A 146 8.24 -0.08 6.82
N TYR A 147 7.04 0.30 7.24
CA TYR A 147 6.41 1.54 6.78
C TYR A 147 7.32 2.76 7.00
N HIS A 148 7.93 2.85 8.18
CA HIS A 148 8.89 3.91 8.48
C HIS A 148 10.16 3.82 7.59
N SER A 149 10.56 2.60 7.19
CA SER A 149 11.61 2.40 6.18
C SER A 149 11.18 2.90 4.80
N TYR A 150 9.99 2.56 4.31
CA TYR A 150 9.46 3.07 3.03
C TYR A 150 9.42 4.61 3.03
N LYS A 151 8.94 5.21 4.13
CA LYS A 151 8.90 6.66 4.31
C LYS A 151 10.30 7.31 4.33
N ARG A 152 11.29 6.67 4.96
CA ARG A 152 12.69 7.15 4.99
C ARG A 152 13.40 7.03 3.64
N THR A 153 13.28 5.88 2.98
CA THR A 153 13.89 5.67 1.65
C THR A 153 13.28 6.64 0.64
N PHE A 154 11.97 6.84 0.68
CA PHE A 154 11.27 7.78 -0.18
C PHE A 154 11.71 9.24 0.02
N LYS A 155 11.82 9.70 1.28
CA LYS A 155 12.30 11.05 1.59
C LYS A 155 13.68 11.30 0.95
N ARG A 156 14.60 10.34 1.08
CA ARG A 156 15.94 10.41 0.48
C ARG A 156 15.93 10.39 -1.05
N THR A 157 15.04 9.61 -1.67
CA THR A 157 14.93 9.56 -3.14
C THR A 157 14.38 10.86 -3.72
N ILE A 158 13.33 11.45 -3.12
CA ILE A 158 12.81 12.76 -3.52
C ILE A 158 13.88 13.84 -3.39
N GLU A 159 14.57 13.90 -2.24
CA GLU A 159 15.63 14.89 -2.01
C GLU A 159 16.74 14.78 -3.07
N ARG A 160 17.13 13.56 -3.46
CA ARG A 160 18.12 13.32 -4.51
C ARG A 160 17.63 13.72 -5.90
N LEU A 161 16.39 13.40 -6.26
CA LEU A 161 15.83 13.77 -7.57
C LEU A 161 15.64 15.29 -7.71
N PHE A 162 15.19 15.97 -6.65
CA PHE A 162 15.14 17.43 -6.61
C PHE A 162 16.53 18.06 -6.74
N ALA A 163 17.52 17.53 -6.03
CA ALA A 163 18.90 18.01 -6.15
C ALA A 163 19.45 17.85 -7.58
N ILE A 164 19.20 16.69 -8.22
CA ILE A 164 19.62 16.45 -9.62
C ILE A 164 18.91 17.41 -10.58
N ALA A 165 17.60 17.60 -10.44
CA ALA A 165 16.84 18.51 -11.29
C ALA A 165 17.33 19.97 -11.18
N ILE A 166 17.67 20.42 -9.97
CA ILE A 166 18.25 21.76 -9.74
C ILE A 166 19.61 21.89 -10.44
N VAL A 167 20.47 20.87 -10.35
CA VAL A 167 21.79 20.87 -11.02
C VAL A 167 21.63 20.90 -12.55
N ILE A 168 20.71 20.10 -13.10
CA ILE A 168 20.41 20.10 -14.54
C ILE A 168 19.90 21.47 -14.99
N ALA A 169 18.96 22.08 -14.25
CA ALA A 169 18.44 23.41 -14.57
C ALA A 169 19.53 24.49 -14.52
N ALA A 170 20.43 24.44 -13.52
CA ALA A 170 21.56 25.36 -13.42
C ALA A 170 22.55 25.21 -14.59
N LEU A 171 22.87 23.97 -14.98
CA LEU A 171 23.74 23.70 -16.14
C LEU A 171 23.11 24.19 -17.45
N LEU A 172 21.82 23.94 -17.68
CA LEU A 172 21.10 24.45 -18.84
C LEU A 172 21.10 25.99 -18.88
N PHE A 173 20.91 26.64 -17.73
CA PHE A 173 20.98 28.10 -17.62
C PHE A 173 22.37 28.66 -17.94
N LEU A 174 23.44 28.04 -17.44
CA LEU A 174 24.83 28.41 -17.76
C LEU A 174 25.14 28.24 -19.26
N ILE A 175 24.69 27.16 -19.87
CA ILE A 175 24.83 26.92 -21.32
C ILE A 175 24.14 28.03 -22.12
N LEU A 176 22.92 28.42 -21.73
CA LEU A 176 22.18 29.51 -22.37
C LEU A 176 22.86 30.88 -22.22
N LEU A 177 23.63 31.12 -21.16
CA LEU A 177 24.42 32.35 -20.98
C LEU A 177 25.68 32.38 -21.87
N THR A 178 26.25 31.22 -22.19
CA THR A 178 27.43 31.11 -23.07
C THR A 178 27.10 31.14 -24.58
N LEU A 179 25.82 30.97 -24.92
CA LEU A 179 25.31 31.00 -26.30
C LEU A 179 24.75 32.38 -26.70
N LYS A 180 24.91 33.39 -25.85
CA LYS A 180 24.55 34.79 -26.11
C LYS A 180 25.77 35.64 -26.40
#